data_AF-A0AAJ1T2M9-F1
#
_entry.id   AF-A0AAJ1T2M9-F1
#
_cell.length_a   1.000
_cell.length_b   1.000
_cell.length_c   1.000
_cell.angle_alpha   90.00
_cell.angle_beta   90.00
_cell.angle_gamma   90.00
#
_symmetry.space_group_name_H-M   'P 1'
#
loop_
_entity.id
_entity.type
_entity.pdbx_description
1 polymer ?
#
loop_
_entity_poly.entity_id
_entity_poly.type
_entity_poly.pdbx_seq_one_letter_code
_entity_poly.pdbx_strand_id
1 'polypeptide(L)'
;MRKTKLFLTLLFTLFAASLPITAHAWDGKADGTGTHAIITEQAVKILNNDLDSSEPQIVKHNVQILNQYIHKLKFGSTYPDYDPNGWKLYQDHFWDPDTGYNFTHTATWYTSWTVPDTADSQARKYATLAASDWKKGNYENASFLLGQALHYIGDINVPYHAANVTNVEDPAHAKYEKFATDRSDKYFASTLGGTTKSSVYSKILTTDCFSTWITKNNTNWGKMSKDLYYSKSTSSNSWEDWEYSVSQAIPNSEKHSAELLYRFINEVSGTMPASQPNFNQFQVVIKTADIQHAGTDDYIYFGFQTNDGKQYEFTLDNPGNDFERNQTDTYTITLPTTIDATTITNTWIRKANYLAGSDDWQPENIKLLINGSVKQDVNINSWLKGNVTYTMPVEIN
;
A
#
# COMPACT_ATOMS: atom_id res chain seq x y z
N MET A 1 -8.30 22.68 -65.67
CA MET A 1 -8.10 23.39 -64.38
C MET A 1 -9.08 22.85 -63.35
N ARG A 2 -8.57 22.22 -62.28
CA ARG A 2 -9.32 21.67 -61.15
C ARG A 2 -10.05 22.80 -60.40
N LYS A 3 -11.35 22.60 -60.11
CA LYS A 3 -12.05 23.29 -59.01
C LYS A 3 -12.60 22.22 -58.08
N THR A 4 -11.91 21.99 -56.97
CA THR A 4 -12.32 21.13 -55.86
C THR A 4 -13.48 21.83 -55.13
N LYS A 5 -14.64 21.17 -55.04
CA LYS A 5 -15.72 21.58 -54.14
C LYS A 5 -15.39 21.03 -52.74
N LEU A 6 -15.25 21.95 -51.78
CA LEU A 6 -15.11 21.65 -50.36
C LEU A 6 -16.51 21.25 -49.84
N PHE A 7 -16.70 19.99 -49.46
CA PHE A 7 -17.86 19.57 -48.68
C PHE A 7 -17.52 19.78 -47.20
N LEU A 8 -18.21 20.72 -46.57
CA LEU A 8 -18.15 20.96 -45.14
C LEU A 8 -19.14 19.98 -44.47
N THR A 9 -18.64 18.83 -44.00
CA THR A 9 -19.45 17.93 -43.18
C THR A 9 -19.30 18.37 -41.73
N LEU A 10 -20.30 19.08 -41.20
CA LEU A 10 -20.43 19.34 -39.77
C LEU A 10 -20.71 17.99 -39.08
N LEU A 11 -19.70 17.39 -38.43
CA LEU A 11 -19.93 16.33 -37.47
C LEU A 11 -20.40 16.98 -36.15
N PHE A 12 -21.69 16.87 -35.86
CA PHE A 12 -22.21 17.06 -34.51
C PHE A 12 -21.80 15.83 -33.68
N THR A 13 -20.69 15.92 -32.94
CA THR A 13 -20.43 15.01 -31.83
C THR A 13 -21.29 15.45 -30.65
N LEU A 14 -22.38 14.71 -30.40
CA LEU A 14 -23.04 14.74 -29.10
C LEU A 14 -22.05 14.20 -28.06
N PHE A 15 -21.35 15.09 -27.36
CA PHE A 15 -20.79 14.77 -26.06
C PHE A 15 -21.96 14.68 -25.08
N ALA A 16 -22.47 13.48 -24.86
CA ALA A 16 -23.19 13.19 -23.63
C ALA A 16 -22.15 13.29 -22.51
N ALA A 17 -22.19 14.39 -21.75
CA ALA A 17 -21.42 14.55 -20.53
C ALA A 17 -21.94 13.55 -19.48
N SER A 18 -21.53 12.29 -19.58
CA SER A 18 -21.51 11.42 -18.41
C SER A 18 -20.43 11.97 -17.48
N LEU A 19 -20.82 12.42 -16.29
CA LEU A 19 -19.86 12.71 -15.22
C LEU A 19 -18.93 11.50 -15.09
N PRO A 20 -17.59 11.68 -15.11
CA PRO A 20 -16.69 10.57 -14.92
C PRO A 20 -16.91 10.03 -13.51
N ILE A 21 -17.42 8.80 -13.41
CA ILE A 21 -17.42 8.06 -12.15
C ILE A 21 -16.00 7.52 -12.01
N THR A 22 -15.23 8.06 -11.06
CA THR A 22 -13.93 7.52 -10.68
C THR A 22 -14.12 6.19 -9.97
N ALA A 23 -13.30 5.20 -10.31
CA ALA A 23 -13.22 3.95 -9.57
C ALA A 23 -12.18 4.10 -8.45
N HIS A 24 -12.51 3.59 -7.26
CA HIS A 24 -11.76 3.78 -6.01
C HIS A 24 -11.51 2.45 -5.30
N ALA A 25 -11.51 1.31 -6.03
CA ALA A 25 -11.59 -0.01 -5.44
C ALA A 25 -12.92 -0.23 -4.68
N TRP A 26 -12.90 -0.76 -3.46
CA TRP A 26 -14.14 -0.80 -2.69
C TRP A 26 -14.57 0.63 -2.34
N ASP A 27 -15.87 0.94 -2.41
CA ASP A 27 -16.32 2.30 -2.08
C ASP A 27 -15.89 2.72 -0.66
N GLY A 28 -15.43 3.95 -0.52
CA GLY A 28 -14.96 4.53 0.72
C GLY A 28 -15.27 6.01 0.77
N LYS A 29 -15.55 6.55 1.95
CA LYS A 29 -15.81 7.99 2.16
C LYS A 29 -14.78 8.59 3.08
N ALA A 30 -14.48 9.87 2.86
CA ALA A 30 -13.51 10.63 3.65
C ALA A 30 -13.83 10.69 5.16
N ASP A 31 -15.03 10.32 5.59
CA ASP A 31 -15.45 10.26 6.99
C ASP A 31 -15.22 8.89 7.67
N GLY A 32 -14.59 7.93 6.99
CA GLY A 32 -14.36 6.59 7.54
C GLY A 32 -15.58 5.67 7.46
N THR A 33 -16.43 5.88 6.46
CA THR A 33 -17.58 5.02 6.14
C THR A 33 -17.48 4.46 4.71
N GLY A 34 -18.34 3.50 4.36
CA GLY A 34 -18.30 2.81 3.08
C GLY A 34 -17.80 1.37 3.19
N THR A 35 -17.66 0.71 2.05
CA THR A 35 -17.31 -0.71 1.91
C THR A 35 -15.96 -1.02 2.56
N HIS A 36 -14.91 -0.20 2.37
CA HIS A 36 -13.63 -0.40 3.07
C HIS A 36 -13.75 -0.40 4.59
N ALA A 37 -14.49 0.57 5.15
CA ALA A 37 -14.71 0.69 6.58
C ALA A 37 -15.53 -0.48 7.14
N ILE A 38 -16.50 -0.99 6.37
CA ILE A 38 -17.30 -2.17 6.72
C ILE A 38 -16.43 -3.42 6.74
N ILE A 39 -15.64 -3.68 5.68
CA ILE A 39 -14.72 -4.82 5.60
C ILE A 39 -13.76 -4.81 6.79
N THR A 40 -13.21 -3.64 7.11
CA THR A 40 -12.32 -3.43 8.26
C THR A 40 -12.99 -3.79 9.58
N GLU A 41 -14.23 -3.32 9.79
CA GLU A 41 -15.00 -3.63 10.99
C GLU A 41 -15.32 -5.13 11.10
N GLN A 42 -15.68 -5.76 9.98
CA GLN A 42 -15.96 -7.19 9.92
C GLN A 42 -14.71 -8.03 10.19
N ALA A 43 -13.54 -7.63 9.68
CA ALA A 43 -12.27 -8.28 9.98
C ALA A 43 -11.94 -8.26 11.49
N VAL A 44 -12.19 -7.13 12.16
CA VAL A 44 -12.05 -7.04 13.62
C VAL A 44 -13.05 -7.95 14.34
N LYS A 45 -14.30 -8.06 13.86
CA LYS A 45 -15.28 -9.01 14.42
C LYS A 45 -14.85 -10.46 14.25
N ILE A 46 -14.35 -10.83 13.07
CA ILE A 46 -13.79 -12.18 12.81
C ILE A 46 -12.68 -12.49 13.81
N LEU A 47 -11.70 -11.58 13.96
CA LEU A 47 -10.60 -11.76 14.90
C LEU A 47 -11.11 -11.93 16.35
N ASN A 48 -12.08 -11.13 16.79
CA ASN A 48 -12.64 -11.25 18.14
C ASN A 48 -13.44 -12.55 18.34
N ASN A 49 -14.20 -12.98 17.34
CA ASN A 49 -14.98 -14.23 17.40
C ASN A 49 -14.06 -15.45 17.48
N ASP A 50 -12.96 -15.40 16.74
CA ASP A 50 -12.03 -16.52 16.64
C ASP A 50 -10.95 -16.51 17.74
N LEU A 51 -10.79 -15.41 18.50
CA LEU A 51 -9.75 -15.27 19.51
C LEU A 51 -9.87 -16.32 20.62
N ASP A 52 -8.94 -17.26 20.66
CA ASP A 52 -8.98 -18.33 21.64
C ASP A 52 -8.60 -17.83 23.05
N SER A 53 -9.32 -18.33 24.07
CA SER A 53 -9.06 -17.95 25.47
C SER A 53 -7.63 -18.25 25.94
N SER A 54 -6.98 -19.25 25.32
CA SER A 54 -5.61 -19.68 25.61
C SER A 54 -4.53 -18.80 24.95
N GLU A 55 -4.89 -17.78 24.18
CA GLU A 55 -3.89 -16.87 23.62
C GLU A 55 -3.07 -16.15 24.71
N PRO A 56 -1.79 -15.85 24.43
CA PRO A 56 -0.94 -15.08 25.34
C PRO A 56 -1.63 -13.79 25.79
N GLN A 57 -1.41 -13.41 27.05
CA GLN A 57 -2.06 -12.21 27.61
C GLN A 57 -1.69 -10.94 26.84
N ILE A 58 -0.45 -10.84 26.34
CA ILE A 58 -0.01 -9.71 25.52
C ILE A 58 -0.77 -9.63 24.17
N VAL A 59 -1.05 -10.78 23.54
CA VAL A 59 -1.85 -10.86 22.31
C VAL A 59 -3.27 -10.38 22.58
N LYS A 60 -3.92 -10.92 23.63
CA LYS A 60 -5.28 -10.49 24.02
C LYS A 60 -5.35 -9.01 24.39
N HIS A 61 -4.32 -8.48 25.06
CA HIS A 61 -4.24 -7.07 25.39
C HIS A 61 -4.12 -6.19 24.14
N ASN A 62 -3.28 -6.56 23.17
CA ASN A 62 -3.16 -5.84 21.92
C ASN A 62 -4.47 -5.90 21.09
N VAL A 63 -5.21 -7.01 21.11
CA VAL A 63 -6.56 -7.07 20.49
C VAL A 63 -7.52 -6.10 21.19
N GLN A 64 -7.48 -5.98 22.52
CA GLN A 64 -8.30 -5.01 23.25
C GLN A 64 -7.97 -3.57 22.85
N ILE A 65 -6.69 -3.23 22.71
CA ILE A 65 -6.25 -1.91 22.22
C ILE A 65 -6.77 -1.68 20.80
N LEU A 66 -6.64 -2.66 19.89
CA LEU A 66 -7.17 -2.56 18.53
C LEU A 66 -8.67 -2.24 18.53
N ASN A 67 -9.45 -2.91 19.38
CA ASN A 67 -10.88 -2.65 19.54
C ASN A 67 -11.17 -1.21 20.01
N GLN A 68 -10.35 -0.65 20.89
CA GLN A 68 -10.49 0.74 21.35
C GLN A 68 -10.27 1.76 20.21
N TYR A 69 -9.35 1.45 19.29
CA TYR A 69 -8.96 2.32 18.18
C TYR A 69 -9.60 1.94 16.84
N ILE A 70 -10.66 1.12 16.84
CA ILE A 70 -11.35 0.69 15.60
C ILE A 70 -11.81 1.88 14.73
N HIS A 71 -12.17 3.01 15.34
CA HIS A 71 -12.56 4.22 14.61
C HIS A 71 -11.41 4.79 13.76
N LYS A 72 -10.15 4.70 14.24
CA LYS A 72 -8.96 5.09 13.47
C LYS A 72 -8.62 4.07 12.40
N LEU A 73 -8.83 2.79 12.69
CA LEU A 73 -8.67 1.72 11.71
C LEU A 73 -9.61 1.92 10.52
N LYS A 74 -10.89 2.21 10.78
CA LYS A 74 -11.90 2.51 9.76
C LYS A 74 -11.61 3.80 8.99
N PHE A 75 -11.17 4.84 9.69
CA PHE A 75 -10.79 6.09 9.04
C PHE A 75 -9.56 5.91 8.13
N GLY A 76 -8.57 5.15 8.59
CA GLY A 76 -7.40 4.81 7.80
C GLY A 76 -7.72 3.96 6.58
N SER A 77 -8.72 3.07 6.66
CA SER A 77 -9.05 2.17 5.55
C SER A 77 -9.79 2.84 4.39
N THR A 78 -10.26 4.07 4.56
CA THR A 78 -10.85 4.86 3.47
C THR A 78 -9.96 6.01 3.03
N TYR A 79 -8.92 6.33 3.80
CA TYR A 79 -8.12 7.54 3.58
C TYR A 79 -7.34 7.57 2.25
N PRO A 80 -6.75 6.46 1.75
CA PRO A 80 -5.90 6.52 0.56
C PRO A 80 -6.60 7.09 -0.69
N ASP A 81 -7.90 6.84 -0.86
CA ASP A 81 -8.72 7.42 -1.95
C ASP A 81 -8.85 8.96 -1.90
N TYR A 82 -8.51 9.56 -0.77
CA TYR A 82 -8.63 10.98 -0.48
C TYR A 82 -7.28 11.61 -0.09
N ASP A 83 -6.18 10.87 -0.18
CA ASP A 83 -4.86 11.39 0.15
C ASP A 83 -4.48 12.47 -0.88
N PRO A 84 -4.26 13.73 -0.47
CA PRO A 84 -3.82 14.78 -1.39
C PRO A 84 -2.46 14.48 -2.04
N ASN A 85 -1.66 13.58 -1.46
CA ASN A 85 -0.38 13.13 -2.00
C ASN A 85 -0.49 11.81 -2.79
N GLY A 86 -1.71 11.28 -2.97
CA GLY A 86 -1.95 10.05 -3.72
C GLY A 86 -1.57 10.19 -5.20
N TRP A 87 -1.26 9.06 -5.82
CA TRP A 87 -0.94 9.03 -7.24
C TRP A 87 -2.15 9.43 -8.10
N LYS A 88 -1.93 10.23 -9.15
CA LYS A 88 -3.02 10.86 -9.94
C LYS A 88 -4.04 9.89 -10.54
N LEU A 89 -3.64 8.65 -10.84
CA LEU A 89 -4.50 7.61 -11.40
C LEU A 89 -4.65 6.42 -10.45
N TYR A 90 -4.32 6.61 -9.15
CA TYR A 90 -4.39 5.58 -8.12
C TYR A 90 -3.62 4.32 -8.50
N GLN A 91 -2.47 4.46 -9.17
CA GLN A 91 -1.75 3.31 -9.73
C GLN A 91 -1.26 2.35 -8.65
N ASP A 92 -0.98 2.88 -7.47
CA ASP A 92 -0.62 2.13 -6.28
C ASP A 92 -1.79 1.38 -5.63
N HIS A 93 -3.03 1.56 -6.10
CA HIS A 93 -4.19 0.75 -5.70
C HIS A 93 -4.33 -0.53 -6.52
N PHE A 94 -3.48 -0.72 -7.54
CA PHE A 94 -3.52 -1.89 -8.42
C PHE A 94 -2.30 -2.76 -8.19
N TRP A 95 -2.50 -4.06 -8.41
CA TRP A 95 -1.42 -5.02 -8.36
C TRP A 95 -1.83 -6.34 -9.02
N ASP A 96 -1.14 -6.68 -10.11
CA ASP A 96 -1.28 -7.99 -10.72
C ASP A 96 -0.40 -9.01 -9.97
N PRO A 97 -0.99 -10.02 -9.31
CA PRO A 97 -0.27 -11.00 -8.50
C PRO A 97 0.64 -11.94 -9.30
N ASP A 98 0.52 -11.99 -10.63
CA ASP A 98 1.38 -12.81 -11.49
C ASP A 98 2.64 -12.05 -11.94
N THR A 99 2.53 -10.75 -12.18
CA THR A 99 3.65 -9.92 -12.66
C THR A 99 4.34 -9.17 -11.54
N GLY A 100 3.63 -8.90 -10.44
CA GLY A 100 4.10 -8.08 -9.33
C GLY A 100 3.93 -6.57 -9.55
N TYR A 101 3.33 -6.14 -10.66
CA TYR A 101 3.24 -4.72 -11.05
C TYR A 101 1.80 -4.21 -11.09
N ASN A 102 1.65 -2.88 -10.96
CA ASN A 102 0.41 -2.19 -11.33
C ASN A 102 0.31 -1.99 -12.87
N PHE A 103 -0.85 -1.50 -13.31
CA PHE A 103 -1.19 -1.39 -14.73
C PHE A 103 -0.23 -0.49 -15.55
N THR A 104 0.50 0.45 -14.94
CA THR A 104 1.43 1.33 -15.68
C THR A 104 2.64 0.61 -16.25
N HIS A 105 2.99 -0.56 -15.70
CA HIS A 105 4.09 -1.39 -16.21
C HIS A 105 3.67 -2.30 -17.36
N THR A 106 2.37 -2.60 -17.46
CA THR A 106 1.85 -3.61 -18.40
C THR A 106 1.10 -3.00 -19.57
N ALA A 107 0.52 -1.81 -19.41
CA ALA A 107 -0.26 -1.15 -20.44
C ALA A 107 0.63 -0.36 -21.41
N THR A 108 0.60 -0.76 -22.68
CA THR A 108 1.43 -0.22 -23.78
C THR A 108 1.17 1.24 -24.14
N TRP A 109 0.19 1.90 -23.52
CA TRP A 109 -0.17 3.29 -23.75
C TRP A 109 0.13 4.20 -22.54
N TYR A 110 0.57 3.64 -21.41
CA TYR A 110 1.10 4.38 -20.25
C TYR A 110 2.65 4.50 -20.31
N THR A 111 3.22 4.61 -21.51
CA THR A 111 4.67 4.49 -21.76
C THR A 111 5.53 5.69 -21.35
N SER A 112 4.94 6.70 -20.71
CA SER A 112 5.72 7.88 -20.33
C SER A 112 6.29 7.79 -18.91
N TRP A 113 5.64 7.10 -17.96
CA TRP A 113 6.10 7.03 -16.56
C TRP A 113 5.54 5.80 -15.82
N THR A 114 6.41 4.91 -15.33
CA THR A 114 6.02 3.74 -14.53
C THR A 114 6.04 4.06 -13.05
N VAL A 115 4.92 3.90 -12.36
CA VAL A 115 4.86 4.08 -10.89
C VAL A 115 5.33 2.78 -10.24
N PRO A 116 6.37 2.80 -9.38
CA PRO A 116 6.89 1.58 -8.76
C PRO A 116 6.00 1.03 -7.65
N ASP A 117 5.20 1.89 -7.01
CA ASP A 117 4.30 1.48 -5.94
C ASP A 117 3.09 0.69 -6.45
N THR A 118 2.67 -0.29 -5.66
CA THR A 118 1.55 -1.20 -5.92
C THR A 118 0.76 -1.42 -4.65
N ALA A 119 -0.43 -2.00 -4.76
CA ALA A 119 -1.24 -2.28 -3.57
C ALA A 119 -0.48 -3.18 -2.57
N ASP A 120 0.35 -4.11 -3.07
CA ASP A 120 1.24 -4.90 -2.23
C ASP A 120 2.30 -4.06 -1.51
N SER A 121 3.02 -3.19 -2.24
CA SER A 121 4.09 -2.38 -1.63
C SER A 121 3.56 -1.41 -0.59
N GLN A 122 2.37 -0.86 -0.82
CA GLN A 122 1.69 0.04 0.10
C GLN A 122 1.16 -0.71 1.33
N ALA A 123 0.55 -1.88 1.17
CA ALA A 123 0.14 -2.74 2.28
C ALA A 123 1.31 -3.06 3.22
N ARG A 124 2.47 -3.41 2.64
CA ARG A 124 3.71 -3.66 3.40
C ARG A 124 4.22 -2.42 4.11
N LYS A 125 4.29 -1.27 3.42
CA LYS A 125 4.73 0.01 3.97
C LYS A 125 3.91 0.37 5.20
N TYR A 126 2.60 0.44 5.03
CA TYR A 126 1.70 0.92 6.08
C TYR A 126 1.61 -0.06 7.26
N ALA A 127 1.60 -1.38 7.02
CA ALA A 127 1.65 -2.37 8.10
C ALA A 127 2.97 -2.28 8.91
N THR A 128 4.09 -2.02 8.23
CA THR A 128 5.40 -1.85 8.88
C THR A 128 5.46 -0.59 9.73
N LEU A 129 4.99 0.54 9.19
CA LEU A 129 4.91 1.81 9.92
C LEU A 129 3.97 1.69 11.12
N ALA A 130 2.81 1.06 10.94
CA ALA A 130 1.87 0.78 12.02
C ALA A 130 2.51 -0.03 13.14
N ALA A 131 3.28 -1.08 12.80
CA ALA A 131 3.92 -1.93 13.81
C ALA A 131 5.01 -1.16 14.58
N SER A 132 5.74 -0.26 13.92
CA SER A 132 6.71 0.62 14.57
C SER A 132 6.03 1.56 15.57
N ASP A 133 4.96 2.22 15.17
CA ASP A 133 4.23 3.16 16.02
C ASP A 133 3.53 2.45 17.18
N TRP A 134 3.00 1.26 16.96
CA TRP A 134 2.39 0.44 18.01
C TRP A 134 3.39 0.09 19.10
N LYS A 135 4.61 -0.31 18.72
CA LYS A 135 5.71 -0.63 19.65
C LYS A 135 6.18 0.59 20.45
N LYS A 136 5.99 1.80 19.93
CA LYS A 136 6.26 3.07 20.63
C LYS A 136 5.10 3.54 21.51
N GLY A 137 3.97 2.82 21.52
CA GLY A 137 2.76 3.21 22.27
C GLY A 137 1.88 4.23 21.54
N ASN A 138 2.18 4.56 20.28
CA ASN A 138 1.43 5.51 19.47
C ASN A 138 0.21 4.84 18.80
N TYR A 139 -0.67 4.24 19.61
CA TYR A 139 -1.74 3.35 19.13
C TYR A 139 -2.74 4.02 18.19
N GLU A 140 -3.01 5.32 18.37
CA GLU A 140 -3.92 6.06 17.50
C GLU A 140 -3.39 6.14 16.06
N ASN A 141 -2.13 6.58 15.90
CA ASN A 141 -1.49 6.66 14.58
C ASN A 141 -1.20 5.27 14.01
N ALA A 142 -0.78 4.33 14.86
CA ALA A 142 -0.58 2.94 14.46
C ALA A 142 -1.85 2.33 13.87
N SER A 143 -3.02 2.58 14.49
CA SER A 143 -4.30 2.08 14.00
C SER A 143 -4.73 2.77 12.71
N PHE A 144 -4.45 4.07 12.55
CA PHE A 144 -4.68 4.78 11.29
C PHE A 144 -3.82 4.21 10.14
N LEU A 145 -2.53 4.01 10.37
CA LEU A 145 -1.62 3.39 9.40
C LEU A 145 -2.02 1.94 9.09
N LEU A 146 -2.40 1.16 10.09
CA LEU A 146 -2.90 -0.21 9.87
C LEU A 146 -4.18 -0.20 9.04
N GLY A 147 -5.05 0.79 9.22
CA GLY A 147 -6.22 1.01 8.39
C GLY A 147 -5.85 1.20 6.92
N GLN A 148 -4.85 2.04 6.64
CA GLN A 148 -4.34 2.21 5.28
C GLN A 148 -3.77 0.92 4.71
N ALA A 149 -3.09 0.08 5.50
CA ALA A 149 -2.67 -1.24 5.01
C ALA A 149 -3.86 -2.15 4.64
N LEU A 150 -4.95 -2.09 5.40
CA LEU A 150 -6.19 -2.82 5.12
C LEU A 150 -6.94 -2.27 3.90
N HIS A 151 -6.80 -0.98 3.58
CA HIS A 151 -7.31 -0.40 2.35
C HIS A 151 -6.74 -1.12 1.14
N TYR A 152 -5.42 -1.11 0.98
CA TYR A 152 -4.75 -1.75 -0.16
C TYR A 152 -4.94 -3.27 -0.21
N ILE A 153 -5.10 -3.93 0.95
CA ILE A 153 -5.53 -5.34 0.99
C ILE A 153 -6.94 -5.52 0.41
N GLY A 154 -7.86 -4.61 0.76
CA GLY A 154 -9.19 -4.55 0.16
C GLY A 154 -9.12 -4.43 -1.36
N ASP A 155 -8.25 -3.55 -1.87
CA ASP A 155 -8.08 -3.32 -3.30
C ASP A 155 -7.58 -4.57 -4.02
N ILE A 156 -6.62 -5.29 -3.45
CA ILE A 156 -6.14 -6.57 -3.99
C ILE A 156 -7.29 -7.59 -4.12
N ASN A 157 -8.30 -7.48 -3.26
CA ASN A 157 -9.49 -8.33 -3.31
C ASN A 157 -10.62 -7.78 -4.21
N VAL A 158 -10.42 -6.65 -4.88
CA VAL A 158 -11.29 -6.17 -5.97
C VAL A 158 -10.85 -6.83 -7.29
N PRO A 159 -11.74 -7.57 -7.98
CA PRO A 159 -11.37 -8.29 -9.20
C PRO A 159 -10.72 -7.41 -10.28
N TYR A 160 -11.25 -6.20 -10.50
CA TYR A 160 -10.70 -5.25 -11.47
C TYR A 160 -9.26 -4.82 -11.14
N HIS A 161 -8.96 -4.60 -9.85
CA HIS A 161 -7.65 -4.12 -9.40
C HIS A 161 -6.58 -5.20 -9.51
N ALA A 162 -6.91 -6.44 -9.11
CA ALA A 162 -6.02 -7.59 -9.26
C ALA A 162 -5.78 -8.00 -10.72
N ALA A 163 -6.69 -7.62 -11.63
CA ALA A 163 -6.56 -7.83 -13.06
C ALA A 163 -5.87 -6.67 -13.81
N ASN A 164 -5.46 -5.60 -13.11
CA ASN A 164 -4.92 -4.37 -13.71
C ASN A 164 -5.87 -3.75 -14.74
N VAL A 165 -7.19 -3.84 -14.55
CA VAL A 165 -8.19 -3.26 -15.45
C VAL A 165 -8.74 -1.99 -14.85
N THR A 166 -8.40 -0.87 -15.46
CA THR A 166 -8.84 0.46 -15.02
C THR A 166 -10.23 0.81 -15.53
N ASN A 167 -10.88 1.78 -14.90
CA ASN A 167 -12.17 2.30 -15.38
C ASN A 167 -12.08 3.01 -16.74
N VAL A 168 -10.88 3.42 -17.16
CA VAL A 168 -10.62 3.93 -18.52
C VAL A 168 -10.68 2.80 -19.55
N GLU A 169 -10.22 1.60 -19.18
CA GLU A 169 -10.21 0.41 -20.05
C GLU A 169 -11.58 -0.28 -20.07
N ASP A 170 -12.24 -0.40 -18.92
CA ASP A 170 -13.60 -0.93 -18.81
C ASP A 170 -14.46 -0.05 -17.88
N PRO A 171 -15.40 0.76 -18.41
CA PRO A 171 -16.32 1.57 -17.61
C PRO A 171 -17.26 0.76 -16.71
N ALA A 172 -17.28 -0.58 -16.82
CA ALA A 172 -17.97 -1.44 -15.87
C ALA A 172 -17.23 -1.55 -14.52
N HIS A 173 -15.96 -1.15 -14.44
CA HIS A 173 -15.19 -1.11 -13.19
C HIS A 173 -15.93 -0.37 -12.09
N ALA A 174 -16.19 0.94 -12.27
CA ALA A 174 -16.91 1.72 -11.24
C ALA A 174 -18.35 1.21 -10.99
N LYS A 175 -18.97 0.58 -12.01
CA LYS A 175 -20.31 -0.02 -11.85
C LYS A 175 -20.27 -1.27 -10.98
N TYR A 176 -19.24 -2.10 -11.11
CA TYR A 176 -19.04 -3.30 -10.30
C TYR A 176 -18.80 -2.93 -8.84
N GLU A 177 -17.95 -1.95 -8.57
CA GLU A 177 -17.67 -1.45 -7.21
C GLU A 177 -18.94 -0.90 -6.54
N LYS A 178 -19.73 -0.11 -7.29
CA LYS A 178 -21.03 0.34 -6.81
C LYS A 178 -22.00 -0.82 -6.56
N PHE A 179 -22.05 -1.77 -7.49
CA PHE A 179 -22.92 -2.95 -7.37
C PHE A 179 -22.61 -3.77 -6.12
N ALA A 180 -21.33 -3.92 -5.79
CA ALA A 180 -20.86 -4.61 -4.59
C ALA A 180 -21.22 -3.84 -3.31
N THR A 181 -21.03 -2.51 -3.32
CA THR A 181 -21.37 -1.64 -2.19
C THR A 181 -22.84 -1.78 -1.78
N ASP A 182 -23.75 -1.76 -2.76
CA ASP A 182 -25.19 -1.91 -2.55
C ASP A 182 -25.61 -3.31 -2.05
N ARG A 183 -24.68 -4.27 -1.91
CA ARG A 183 -24.92 -5.69 -1.53
C ARG A 183 -24.00 -6.23 -0.44
N SER A 184 -23.04 -5.43 0.02
CA SER A 184 -21.96 -5.87 0.90
C SER A 184 -22.48 -6.57 2.17
N ASP A 185 -23.59 -6.07 2.73
CA ASP A 185 -24.24 -6.57 3.94
C ASP A 185 -24.78 -8.01 3.86
N LYS A 186 -24.94 -8.57 2.66
CA LYS A 186 -25.44 -9.94 2.46
C LYS A 186 -24.38 -11.02 2.64
N TYR A 187 -23.10 -10.67 2.53
CA TYR A 187 -22.02 -11.64 2.28
C TYR A 187 -20.95 -11.68 3.36
N PHE A 188 -21.22 -11.04 4.50
CA PHE A 188 -20.29 -10.98 5.60
C PHE A 188 -19.89 -12.35 6.14
N ALA A 189 -18.59 -12.57 6.24
CA ALA A 189 -17.99 -13.65 7.00
C ALA A 189 -18.00 -13.32 8.50
N SER A 190 -18.14 -14.36 9.33
CA SER A 190 -18.12 -14.23 10.79
C SER A 190 -16.90 -14.90 11.44
N THR A 191 -16.12 -15.66 10.67
CA THR A 191 -14.98 -16.48 11.13
C THR A 191 -14.05 -16.82 9.95
N LEU A 192 -12.77 -17.10 10.24
CA LEU A 192 -11.86 -17.78 9.31
C LEU A 192 -12.11 -19.31 9.24
N GLY A 193 -13.06 -19.83 10.02
CA GLY A 193 -13.43 -21.24 10.06
C GLY A 193 -12.92 -22.00 11.30
N GLY A 194 -12.63 -21.29 12.39
CA GLY A 194 -12.20 -21.88 13.66
C GLY A 194 -11.59 -20.84 14.60
N THR A 195 -11.14 -21.26 15.78
CA THR A 195 -10.42 -20.35 16.70
C THR A 195 -8.98 -20.13 16.26
N THR A 196 -8.29 -19.16 16.87
CA THR A 196 -6.86 -18.87 16.63
C THR A 196 -5.90 -20.02 16.95
N LYS A 197 -6.38 -21.13 17.54
CA LYS A 197 -5.64 -22.40 17.69
C LYS A 197 -5.86 -23.40 16.56
N SER A 198 -6.78 -23.11 15.65
CA SER A 198 -7.09 -23.96 14.50
C SER A 198 -5.99 -23.88 13.44
N SER A 199 -5.92 -24.89 12.59
CA SER A 199 -4.90 -24.99 11.54
C SER A 199 -4.96 -23.89 10.47
N VAL A 200 -6.07 -23.16 10.38
CA VAL A 200 -6.17 -21.97 9.52
C VAL A 200 -5.27 -20.84 10.03
N TYR A 201 -5.25 -20.59 11.34
CA TYR A 201 -4.44 -19.54 11.95
C TYR A 201 -2.96 -19.92 12.09
N SER A 202 -2.63 -21.21 12.24
CA SER A 202 -1.22 -21.64 12.30
C SER A 202 -0.45 -21.35 10.99
N LYS A 203 -1.15 -21.21 9.86
CA LYS A 203 -0.55 -20.84 8.57
C LYS A 203 -0.23 -19.35 8.46
N ILE A 204 -0.75 -18.53 9.36
CA ILE A 204 -0.50 -17.09 9.42
C ILE A 204 0.82 -16.80 10.15
N LEU A 205 1.12 -17.58 11.20
CA LEU A 205 2.29 -17.38 12.05
C LEU A 205 3.54 -18.15 11.55
N THR A 206 3.91 -17.90 10.30
CA THR A 206 5.11 -18.50 9.67
C THR A 206 6.41 -17.82 10.10
N THR A 207 7.56 -18.40 9.71
CA THR A 207 8.90 -17.83 9.91
C THR A 207 9.29 -16.78 8.87
N ASP A 208 8.44 -16.51 7.87
CA ASP A 208 8.68 -15.43 6.92
C ASP A 208 8.72 -14.10 7.68
N CYS A 209 9.58 -13.17 7.25
CA CYS A 209 9.52 -11.80 7.79
C CYS A 209 8.18 -11.17 7.42
N PHE A 210 7.76 -10.14 8.18
CA PHE A 210 6.41 -9.58 8.04
C PHE A 210 6.11 -9.12 6.60
N SER A 211 7.07 -8.44 5.97
CA SER A 211 6.97 -8.01 4.57
C SER A 211 6.79 -9.18 3.60
N THR A 212 7.62 -10.23 3.70
CA THR A 212 7.52 -11.40 2.82
C THR A 212 6.21 -12.17 3.03
N TRP A 213 5.76 -12.28 4.29
CA TRP A 213 4.47 -12.88 4.60
C TRP A 213 3.32 -12.11 3.96
N ILE A 214 3.30 -10.77 4.08
CA ILE A 214 2.28 -9.91 3.47
C ILE A 214 2.23 -10.16 1.95
N THR A 215 3.36 -10.13 1.25
CA THR A 215 3.37 -10.35 -0.20
C THR A 215 2.88 -11.75 -0.59
N LYS A 216 3.31 -12.80 0.10
CA LYS A 216 2.81 -14.16 -0.17
C LYS A 216 1.31 -14.26 0.05
N ASN A 217 0.79 -13.63 1.10
CA ASN A 217 -0.63 -13.64 1.40
C ASN A 217 -1.43 -12.86 0.36
N ASN A 218 -0.97 -11.64 0.05
CA ASN A 218 -1.48 -10.82 -1.04
C ASN A 218 -1.53 -11.61 -2.35
N THR A 219 -0.47 -12.34 -2.72
CA THR A 219 -0.43 -13.12 -3.97
C THR A 219 -1.54 -14.17 -4.01
N ASN A 220 -1.76 -14.88 -2.90
CA ASN A 220 -2.79 -15.91 -2.84
C ASN A 220 -4.19 -15.31 -3.05
N TRP A 221 -4.51 -14.25 -2.30
CA TRP A 221 -5.81 -13.58 -2.35
C TRP A 221 -6.03 -12.81 -3.67
N GLY A 222 -4.99 -12.15 -4.17
CA GLY A 222 -5.00 -11.46 -5.45
C GLY A 222 -5.25 -12.39 -6.62
N LYS A 223 -4.67 -13.62 -6.60
CA LYS A 223 -4.96 -14.61 -7.65
C LYS A 223 -6.42 -15.03 -7.67
N MET A 224 -7.00 -15.26 -6.49
CA MET A 224 -8.44 -15.55 -6.38
C MET A 224 -9.29 -14.39 -6.90
N SER A 225 -8.90 -13.15 -6.60
CA SER A 225 -9.56 -11.94 -7.08
C SER A 225 -9.47 -11.81 -8.61
N LYS A 226 -8.29 -12.01 -9.19
CA LYS A 226 -8.05 -12.01 -10.63
C LYS A 226 -8.82 -13.12 -11.36
N ASP A 227 -8.91 -14.31 -10.77
CA ASP A 227 -9.72 -15.40 -11.32
C ASP A 227 -11.22 -15.04 -11.33
N LEU A 228 -11.73 -14.36 -10.29
CA LEU A 228 -13.09 -13.82 -10.26
C LEU A 228 -13.32 -12.78 -11.37
N TYR A 229 -12.31 -11.98 -11.71
CA TYR A 229 -12.42 -11.00 -12.79
C TYR A 229 -12.75 -11.70 -14.11
N TYR A 230 -11.85 -12.59 -14.56
CA TYR A 230 -11.98 -13.24 -15.87
C TYR A 230 -13.14 -14.23 -15.96
N SER A 231 -13.58 -14.80 -14.83
CA SER A 231 -14.68 -15.76 -14.83
C SER A 231 -16.05 -15.12 -14.68
N LYS A 232 -16.18 -14.04 -13.90
CA LYS A 232 -17.47 -13.59 -13.36
C LYS A 232 -17.68 -12.08 -13.24
N SER A 233 -16.67 -11.25 -13.44
CA SER A 233 -16.78 -9.81 -13.11
C SER A 233 -16.66 -8.85 -14.29
N THR A 234 -16.40 -9.36 -15.50
CA THR A 234 -16.24 -8.49 -16.68
C THR A 234 -17.56 -7.80 -17.07
N SER A 235 -17.47 -6.75 -17.89
CA SER A 235 -18.64 -6.08 -18.51
C SER A 235 -19.52 -7.01 -19.37
N SER A 236 -18.99 -8.16 -19.81
CA SER A 236 -19.73 -9.15 -20.59
C SER A 236 -20.52 -10.16 -19.75
N ASN A 237 -20.26 -10.23 -18.44
CA ASN A 237 -20.91 -11.16 -17.53
C ASN A 237 -22.32 -10.69 -17.16
N SER A 238 -23.15 -11.64 -16.72
CA SER A 238 -24.52 -11.37 -16.28
C SER A 238 -24.57 -10.76 -14.88
N TRP A 239 -25.71 -10.18 -14.49
CA TRP A 239 -25.94 -9.74 -13.11
C TRP A 239 -25.84 -10.88 -12.08
N GLU A 240 -26.20 -12.11 -12.47
CA GLU A 240 -26.05 -13.29 -11.61
C GLU A 240 -24.57 -13.67 -11.40
N ASP A 241 -23.76 -13.55 -12.45
CA ASP A 241 -22.31 -13.73 -12.35
C ASP A 241 -21.68 -12.67 -11.45
N TRP A 242 -22.09 -11.41 -11.58
CA TRP A 242 -21.64 -10.32 -10.70
C TRP A 242 -22.07 -10.56 -9.25
N GLU A 243 -23.30 -11.03 -9.02
CA GLU A 243 -23.76 -11.40 -7.68
C GLU A 243 -22.88 -12.52 -7.09
N TYR A 244 -22.58 -13.56 -7.88
CA TYR A 244 -21.64 -14.60 -7.46
C TYR A 244 -20.26 -14.03 -7.15
N SER A 245 -19.71 -13.20 -8.04
CA SER A 245 -18.39 -12.57 -7.84
C SER A 245 -18.32 -11.80 -6.54
N VAL A 246 -19.29 -10.91 -6.27
CA VAL A 246 -19.38 -10.13 -5.03
C VAL A 246 -19.55 -11.03 -3.80
N SER A 247 -20.33 -12.10 -3.91
CA SER A 247 -20.52 -13.07 -2.82
C SER A 247 -19.24 -13.78 -2.39
N GLN A 248 -18.20 -13.76 -3.25
CA GLN A 248 -16.88 -14.28 -2.94
C GLN A 248 -15.91 -13.14 -2.56
N ALA A 249 -15.88 -12.06 -3.34
CA ALA A 249 -14.91 -10.98 -3.20
C ALA A 249 -15.03 -10.23 -1.86
N ILE A 250 -16.25 -9.96 -1.38
CA ILE A 250 -16.47 -9.29 -0.09
C ILE A 250 -15.96 -10.14 1.09
N PRO A 251 -16.41 -11.39 1.30
CA PRO A 251 -15.89 -12.20 2.42
C PRO A 251 -14.41 -12.55 2.26
N ASN A 252 -13.87 -12.61 1.04
CA ASN A 252 -12.42 -12.76 0.83
C ASN A 252 -11.66 -11.54 1.37
N SER A 253 -12.14 -10.32 1.10
CA SER A 253 -11.55 -9.08 1.62
C SER A 253 -11.55 -9.04 3.15
N GLU A 254 -12.64 -9.49 3.79
CA GLU A 254 -12.77 -9.55 5.25
C GLU A 254 -11.84 -10.58 5.87
N LYS A 255 -11.76 -11.78 5.27
CA LYS A 255 -10.88 -12.86 5.75
C LYS A 255 -9.42 -12.49 5.58
N HIS A 256 -9.04 -11.96 4.42
CA HIS A 256 -7.69 -11.48 4.15
C HIS A 256 -7.28 -10.38 5.15
N SER A 257 -8.18 -9.42 5.40
CA SER A 257 -7.99 -8.39 6.43
C SER A 257 -7.82 -8.98 7.83
N ALA A 258 -8.63 -9.98 8.20
CA ALA A 258 -8.53 -10.65 9.51
C ALA A 258 -7.20 -11.41 9.68
N GLU A 259 -6.68 -12.00 8.60
CA GLU A 259 -5.36 -12.62 8.60
C GLU A 259 -4.25 -11.60 8.86
N LEU A 260 -4.28 -10.44 8.18
CA LEU A 260 -3.32 -9.36 8.45
C LEU A 260 -3.42 -8.88 9.90
N LEU A 261 -4.63 -8.66 10.41
CA LEU A 261 -4.83 -8.22 11.79
C LEU A 261 -4.24 -9.23 12.79
N TYR A 262 -4.49 -10.53 12.62
CA TYR A 262 -3.93 -11.54 13.51
C TYR A 262 -2.40 -11.60 13.42
N ARG A 263 -1.85 -11.56 12.20
CA ARG A 263 -0.39 -11.49 12.01
C ARG A 263 0.19 -10.27 12.70
N PHE A 264 -0.36 -9.09 12.42
CA PHE A 264 0.07 -7.80 12.97
C PHE A 264 0.10 -7.83 14.50
N ILE A 265 -0.97 -8.31 15.13
CA ILE A 265 -1.05 -8.40 16.60
C ILE A 265 0.09 -9.26 17.15
N ASN A 266 0.43 -10.37 16.50
CA ASN A 266 1.54 -11.22 16.93
C ASN A 266 2.92 -10.55 16.68
N GLU A 267 3.09 -9.83 15.58
CA GLU A 267 4.31 -9.04 15.28
C GLU A 267 4.58 -7.97 16.34
N VAL A 268 3.54 -7.25 16.78
CA VAL A 268 3.66 -6.21 17.83
C VAL A 268 3.67 -6.77 19.24
N SER A 269 3.17 -8.00 19.43
CA SER A 269 3.25 -8.73 20.70
C SER A 269 4.59 -9.42 20.93
N GLY A 270 5.46 -9.49 19.91
CA GLY A 270 6.74 -10.20 19.99
C GLY A 270 6.59 -11.72 20.07
N THR A 271 5.47 -12.27 19.57
CA THR A 271 5.18 -13.71 19.57
C THR A 271 5.51 -14.40 18.25
N MET A 272 6.00 -13.64 17.26
CA MET A 272 6.46 -14.19 15.99
C MET A 272 7.85 -14.84 16.11
N PRO A 273 8.11 -15.94 15.38
CA PRO A 273 9.45 -16.49 15.25
C PRO A 273 10.41 -15.47 14.63
N ALA A 274 11.70 -15.55 14.98
CA ALA A 274 12.72 -14.74 14.34
C ALA A 274 12.80 -15.05 12.83
N SER A 275 12.75 -14.01 12.00
CA SER A 275 12.90 -14.12 10.54
C SER A 275 14.35 -13.92 10.11
N GLN A 276 14.68 -14.39 8.90
CA GLN A 276 16.00 -14.14 8.31
C GLN A 276 16.24 -12.64 8.03
N PRO A 277 17.45 -12.12 8.26
CA PRO A 277 17.78 -10.70 8.04
C PRO A 277 18.06 -10.38 6.57
N ASN A 278 18.11 -11.40 5.71
CA ASN A 278 18.39 -11.24 4.29
C ASN A 278 17.26 -10.49 3.59
N PHE A 279 17.62 -9.52 2.76
CA PHE A 279 16.68 -8.71 1.98
C PHE A 279 17.26 -8.42 0.60
N ASN A 280 16.39 -8.32 -0.40
CA ASN A 280 16.72 -7.83 -1.74
C ASN A 280 15.81 -6.67 -2.16
N GLN A 281 14.91 -6.22 -1.30
CA GLN A 281 14.08 -5.05 -1.49
C GLN A 281 13.94 -4.32 -0.16
N PHE A 282 13.91 -2.99 -0.20
CA PHE A 282 13.68 -2.13 0.95
C PHE A 282 12.90 -0.88 0.52
N GLN A 283 12.35 -0.17 1.49
CA GLN A 283 11.68 1.11 1.25
C GLN A 283 12.35 2.22 2.05
N VAL A 284 12.48 3.38 1.44
CA VAL A 284 12.91 4.62 2.09
C VAL A 284 11.73 5.56 2.11
N VAL A 285 11.30 5.98 3.30
CA VAL A 285 10.19 6.93 3.48
C VAL A 285 10.77 8.24 3.99
N ILE A 286 10.56 9.33 3.27
CA ILE A 286 11.12 10.65 3.59
C ILE A 286 9.99 11.65 3.76
N LYS A 287 10.02 12.40 4.86
CA LYS A 287 9.15 13.55 5.08
C LYS A 287 9.94 14.83 4.86
N THR A 288 9.53 15.65 3.90
CA THR A 288 10.02 17.03 3.77
C THR A 288 9.28 17.92 4.76
N ALA A 289 10.00 18.84 5.41
CA ALA A 289 9.45 19.69 6.46
C ALA A 289 8.31 20.61 5.94
N ASP A 290 7.34 20.91 6.81
CA ASP A 290 6.28 21.88 6.51
C ASP A 290 6.69 23.32 6.83
N ILE A 291 7.79 23.78 6.22
CA ILE A 291 8.23 25.17 6.31
C ILE A 291 8.49 25.77 4.92
N GLN A 292 8.49 27.09 4.85
CA GLN A 292 8.71 27.80 3.59
C GLN A 292 10.06 27.40 2.98
N HIS A 293 10.05 27.06 1.67
CA HIS A 293 11.21 26.63 0.89
C HIS A 293 11.86 25.31 1.33
N ALA A 294 11.15 24.47 2.09
CA ALA A 294 11.71 23.20 2.55
C ALA A 294 11.97 22.18 1.42
N GLY A 295 11.23 22.29 0.30
CA GLY A 295 11.34 21.37 -0.83
C GLY A 295 12.48 21.68 -1.79
N THR A 296 12.74 20.78 -2.74
CA THR A 296 13.86 20.90 -3.67
C THR A 296 13.61 20.18 -5.00
N ASP A 297 14.13 20.73 -6.09
CA ASP A 297 14.19 20.08 -7.41
C ASP A 297 15.55 19.38 -7.66
N ASP A 298 16.39 19.27 -6.63
CA ASP A 298 17.73 18.69 -6.74
C ASP A 298 17.74 17.15 -6.72
N TYR A 299 18.84 16.58 -7.17
CA TYR A 299 19.02 15.13 -7.14
C TYR A 299 19.27 14.66 -5.70
N ILE A 300 18.37 13.81 -5.21
CA ILE A 300 18.51 13.15 -3.92
C ILE A 300 18.88 11.68 -4.12
N TYR A 301 19.79 11.20 -3.29
CA TYR A 301 20.26 9.83 -3.29
C TYR A 301 20.20 9.24 -1.89
N PHE A 302 19.78 7.99 -1.79
CA PHE A 302 19.98 7.18 -0.59
C PHE A 302 21.11 6.19 -0.83
N GLY A 303 21.95 5.97 0.17
CA GLY A 303 22.94 4.93 0.10
C GLY A 303 23.25 4.28 1.44
N PHE A 304 23.89 3.12 1.36
CA PHE A 304 24.34 2.36 2.52
C PHE A 304 25.64 1.61 2.25
N GLN A 305 26.36 1.30 3.33
CA GLN A 305 27.63 0.58 3.29
C GLN A 305 27.56 -0.69 4.14
N THR A 306 28.03 -1.81 3.61
CA THR A 306 28.19 -3.08 4.35
C THR A 306 29.55 -3.19 5.04
N ASN A 307 29.67 -4.09 6.01
CA ASN A 307 30.87 -4.27 6.84
C ASN A 307 32.13 -4.71 6.06
N ASP A 308 31.97 -5.23 4.85
CA ASP A 308 33.03 -5.52 3.87
C ASP A 308 33.52 -4.27 3.10
N GLY A 309 32.92 -3.10 3.37
CA GLY A 309 33.24 -1.82 2.74
C GLY A 309 32.48 -1.56 1.43
N LYS A 310 31.63 -2.47 0.96
CA LYS A 310 30.86 -2.26 -0.27
C LYS A 310 29.77 -1.21 -0.06
N GLN A 311 29.68 -0.27 -1.00
CA GLN A 311 28.71 0.82 -0.98
C GLN A 311 27.65 0.63 -2.08
N TYR A 312 26.42 0.99 -1.74
CA TYR A 312 25.27 1.01 -2.64
C TYR A 312 24.65 2.39 -2.57
N GLU A 313 24.34 2.99 -3.70
CA GLU A 313 23.71 4.30 -3.78
C GLU A 313 22.66 4.31 -4.89
N PHE A 314 21.52 4.93 -4.62
CA PHE A 314 20.34 4.92 -5.46
C PHE A 314 19.81 6.34 -5.58
N THR A 315 19.51 6.78 -6.80
CA THR A 315 18.73 8.00 -7.02
C THR A 315 17.31 7.76 -6.52
N LEU A 316 16.79 8.72 -5.76
CA LEU A 316 15.41 8.75 -5.31
C LEU A 316 14.63 9.66 -6.26
N ASP A 317 13.90 9.03 -7.19
CA ASP A 317 13.20 9.71 -8.27
C ASP A 317 11.95 8.90 -8.63
N ASN A 318 10.82 9.36 -8.13
CA ASN A 318 9.50 8.85 -8.42
C ASN A 318 8.89 9.69 -9.55
N PRO A 319 7.95 9.14 -10.34
CA PRO A 319 7.23 9.96 -11.30
C PRO A 319 6.56 11.19 -10.64
N GLY A 320 6.58 12.35 -11.28
CA GLY A 320 5.95 13.55 -10.73
C GLY A 320 6.93 14.43 -9.97
N ASN A 321 6.43 15.14 -8.96
CA ASN A 321 7.23 16.05 -8.15
C ASN A 321 7.54 15.38 -6.82
N ASP A 322 8.83 15.24 -6.53
CA ASP A 322 9.34 14.69 -5.29
C ASP A 322 9.79 15.80 -4.36
N PHE A 323 9.88 15.48 -3.07
CA PHE A 323 10.47 16.34 -2.05
C PHE A 323 9.80 17.71 -1.92
N GLU A 324 8.51 17.84 -2.23
CA GLU A 324 7.77 19.08 -2.03
C GLU A 324 7.56 19.37 -0.54
N ARG A 325 7.31 20.64 -0.21
CA ARG A 325 7.00 21.05 1.16
C ARG A 325 5.87 20.20 1.75
N ASN A 326 6.09 19.66 2.94
CA ASN A 326 5.13 18.81 3.66
C ASN A 326 4.77 17.49 2.94
N GLN A 327 5.49 17.11 1.88
CA GLN A 327 5.28 15.84 1.19
C GLN A 327 5.97 14.69 1.96
N THR A 328 5.33 13.52 1.93
CA THR A 328 5.94 12.26 2.38
C THR A 328 6.14 11.37 1.17
N ASP A 329 7.39 11.16 0.77
CA ASP A 329 7.76 10.35 -0.38
C ASP A 329 8.18 8.95 0.05
N THR A 330 7.87 7.95 -0.79
CA THR A 330 8.29 6.56 -0.58
C THR A 330 9.04 6.05 -1.80
N TYR A 331 10.22 5.49 -1.59
CA TYR A 331 11.04 4.91 -2.65
C TYR A 331 11.23 3.42 -2.40
N THR A 332 10.66 2.59 -3.27
CA THR A 332 10.82 1.13 -3.23
C THR A 332 12.02 0.73 -4.09
N ILE A 333 13.08 0.21 -3.46
CA ILE A 333 14.35 -0.12 -4.14
C ILE A 333 14.57 -1.63 -4.13
N THR A 334 14.81 -2.20 -5.30
CA THR A 334 15.15 -3.62 -5.49
C THR A 334 16.63 -3.78 -5.83
N LEU A 335 17.31 -4.63 -5.09
CA LEU A 335 18.71 -4.97 -5.24
C LEU A 335 18.88 -6.15 -6.22
N PRO A 336 19.96 -6.17 -7.03
CA PRO A 336 20.25 -7.30 -7.91
C PRO A 336 20.67 -8.56 -7.15
N THR A 337 21.07 -8.41 -5.89
CA THR A 337 21.53 -9.50 -5.01
C THR A 337 20.98 -9.30 -3.61
N THR A 338 20.73 -10.41 -2.91
CA THR A 338 20.34 -10.40 -1.51
C THR A 338 21.49 -9.95 -0.61
N ILE A 339 21.19 -9.10 0.37
CA ILE A 339 22.12 -8.59 1.38
C ILE A 339 21.61 -9.00 2.76
N ASP A 340 22.51 -9.28 3.70
CA ASP A 340 22.17 -9.45 5.11
C ASP A 340 22.08 -8.07 5.78
N ALA A 341 20.90 -7.69 6.28
CA ALA A 341 20.68 -6.39 6.92
C ALA A 341 21.62 -6.14 8.11
N THR A 342 22.07 -7.18 8.83
CA THR A 342 22.97 -7.04 9.97
C THR A 342 24.39 -6.59 9.57
N THR A 343 24.72 -6.65 8.28
CA THR A 343 26.01 -6.20 7.75
C THR A 343 26.06 -4.71 7.43
N ILE A 344 24.93 -4.01 7.43
CA ILE A 344 24.87 -2.57 7.14
C ILE A 344 25.52 -1.81 8.31
N THR A 345 26.51 -0.97 7.99
CA THR A 345 27.30 -0.19 8.95
C THR A 345 26.98 1.28 8.95
N ASN A 346 26.65 1.85 7.78
CA ASN A 346 26.31 3.25 7.62
C ASN A 346 25.24 3.40 6.55
N THR A 347 24.46 4.46 6.67
CA THR A 347 23.51 4.93 5.66
C THR A 347 23.70 6.42 5.46
N TRP A 348 23.30 6.95 4.32
CA TRP A 348 23.35 8.38 4.08
C TRP A 348 22.23 8.82 3.14
N ILE A 349 21.94 10.11 3.23
CA ILE A 349 21.24 10.83 2.18
C ILE A 349 22.20 11.84 1.58
N ARG A 350 22.28 11.88 0.24
CA ARG A 350 23.13 12.82 -0.49
C ARG A 350 22.27 13.68 -1.39
N LYS A 351 22.47 14.99 -1.30
CA LYS A 351 21.90 15.99 -2.19
C LYS A 351 22.96 16.43 -3.18
N ALA A 352 22.60 16.50 -4.46
CA ALA A 352 23.43 17.08 -5.50
C ALA A 352 22.63 18.06 -6.34
N ASN A 353 23.24 19.22 -6.59
CA ASN A 353 22.61 20.29 -7.32
C ASN A 353 22.23 19.89 -8.74
N TYR A 354 20.97 20.11 -9.12
CA TYR A 354 20.50 20.04 -10.49
C TYR A 354 21.13 21.15 -11.33
N LEU A 355 21.18 22.37 -10.79
CA LEU A 355 21.80 23.55 -11.41
C LEU A 355 22.76 24.29 -10.45
N ALA A 356 23.67 25.09 -11.01
CA ALA A 356 24.54 25.93 -10.19
C ALA A 356 23.71 26.95 -9.40
N GLY A 357 23.79 26.92 -8.07
CA GLY A 357 22.98 27.77 -7.19
C GLY A 357 21.54 27.29 -6.96
N SER A 358 21.27 26.00 -7.18
CA SER A 358 19.97 25.37 -6.91
C SER A 358 19.56 25.41 -5.42
N ASP A 359 18.32 25.02 -5.17
CA ASP A 359 17.62 25.17 -3.89
C ASP A 359 18.30 24.40 -2.73
N ASP A 360 18.12 24.90 -1.51
CA ASP A 360 18.40 24.12 -0.30
C ASP A 360 17.25 23.11 -0.07
N TRP A 361 17.48 22.08 0.75
CA TRP A 361 16.43 21.12 1.11
C TRP A 361 16.37 20.90 2.61
N GLN A 362 15.19 20.77 3.19
CA GLN A 362 15.03 20.42 4.61
C GLN A 362 14.15 19.16 4.79
N PRO A 363 14.78 17.97 4.90
CA PRO A 363 14.06 16.79 5.37
C PRO A 363 13.77 16.90 6.87
N GLU A 364 12.53 16.59 7.25
CA GLU A 364 12.10 16.48 8.64
C GLU A 364 12.55 15.13 9.21
N ASN A 365 12.20 14.04 8.51
CA ASN A 365 12.38 12.67 8.96
C ASN A 365 12.66 11.72 7.78
N ILE A 366 13.44 10.67 8.04
CA ILE A 366 13.67 9.56 7.12
C ILE A 366 13.54 8.22 7.85
N LYS A 367 12.88 7.26 7.20
CA LYS A 367 12.72 5.89 7.69
C LYS A 367 13.23 4.88 6.68
N LEU A 368 14.00 3.91 7.15
CA LEU A 368 14.45 2.75 6.37
C LEU A 368 13.63 1.53 6.78
N LEU A 369 12.87 0.97 5.85
CA LEU A 369 12.03 -0.20 6.05
C LEU A 369 12.67 -1.41 5.37
N ILE A 370 13.04 -2.41 6.16
CA ILE A 370 13.62 -3.68 5.69
C ILE A 370 12.85 -4.83 6.33
N ASN A 371 12.43 -5.81 5.53
CA ASN A 371 11.79 -7.04 5.99
C ASN A 371 10.56 -6.83 6.89
N GLY A 372 9.84 -5.73 6.69
CA GLY A 372 8.65 -5.40 7.46
C GLY A 372 8.95 -4.82 8.84
N SER A 373 10.15 -4.26 9.03
CA SER A 373 10.57 -3.54 10.22
C SER A 373 11.18 -2.19 9.85
N VAL A 374 10.89 -1.16 10.65
CA VAL A 374 11.59 0.12 10.59
C VAL A 374 12.97 -0.06 11.23
N LYS A 375 14.02 -0.12 10.41
CA LYS A 375 15.42 -0.28 10.85
C LYS A 375 16.11 1.03 11.17
N GLN A 376 15.61 2.13 10.62
CA GLN A 376 16.03 3.48 11.01
C GLN A 376 14.83 4.39 11.00
N ASP A 377 14.82 5.34 11.93
CA ASP A 377 13.83 6.42 12.06
C ASP A 377 14.58 7.65 12.58
N VAL A 378 15.05 8.49 11.64
CA VAL A 378 16.00 9.56 11.91
C VAL A 378 15.34 10.90 11.64
N ASN A 379 15.27 11.74 12.67
CA ASN A 379 14.90 13.15 12.51
C ASN A 379 16.12 13.95 12.06
N ILE A 380 16.01 14.66 10.94
CA ILE A 380 17.11 15.46 10.38
C ILE A 380 16.91 16.94 10.73
N ASN A 381 15.77 17.52 10.37
CA ASN A 381 15.35 18.90 10.69
C ASN A 381 16.46 19.95 10.47
N SER A 382 17.26 19.75 9.43
CA SER A 382 18.45 20.54 9.13
C SER A 382 18.52 20.82 7.63
N TRP A 383 18.92 22.03 7.25
CA TRP A 383 19.07 22.42 5.86
C TRP A 383 20.28 21.73 5.21
N LEU A 384 20.03 20.96 4.17
CA LEU A 384 21.02 20.37 3.29
C LEU A 384 21.28 21.32 2.12
N LYS A 385 22.49 21.89 2.07
CA LYS A 385 22.86 22.99 1.16
C LYS A 385 23.89 22.56 0.14
N GLY A 386 23.70 22.96 -1.12
CA GLY A 386 24.61 22.61 -2.20
C GLY A 386 24.75 21.09 -2.37
N ASN A 387 25.94 20.65 -2.75
CA ASN A 387 26.31 19.23 -2.79
C ASN A 387 26.74 18.78 -1.40
N VAL A 388 25.92 17.98 -0.72
CA VAL A 388 26.16 17.57 0.66
C VAL A 388 25.70 16.14 0.90
N THR A 389 26.45 15.41 1.73
CA THR A 389 26.09 14.09 2.24
C THR A 389 25.82 14.19 3.73
N TYR A 390 24.64 13.76 4.16
CA TYR A 390 24.26 13.61 5.55
C TYR A 390 24.33 12.12 5.92
N THR A 391 25.36 11.74 6.68
CA THR A 391 25.56 10.36 7.14
C THR A 391 24.72 10.09 8.39
N MET A 392 23.96 9.01 8.36
CA MET A 392 23.13 8.53 9.45
C MET A 392 23.74 7.23 10.01
N PRO A 393 24.06 7.17 11.32
CA PRO A 393 24.51 5.94 11.94
C PRO A 393 23.40 4.90 11.94
N VAL A 394 23.79 3.64 11.85
CA VAL A 394 22.88 2.49 11.79
C VAL A 394 22.90 1.79 13.14
N GLU A 395 21.78 1.84 13.87
CA GLU A 395 21.53 0.97 15.04
C GLU A 395 20.65 -0.20 14.60
N ILE A 396 21.18 -1.12 13.79
CA ILE A 396 20.45 -2.36 13.46
C ILE A 396 20.59 -3.31 14.65
N ASN A 397 19.62 -3.21 15.56
CA ASN A 397 19.32 -4.27 16.51
C ASN A 397 18.33 -5.28 15.89
#